data_AF-A0A949MMM9-F1
#
_entry.id   AF-A0A949MMM9-F1
#
_cell.length_a   1.000
_cell.length_b   1.000
_cell.length_c   1.000
_cell.angle_alpha   90.00
_cell.angle_beta   90.00
_cell.angle_gamma   90.00
#
_symmetry.space_group_name_H-M   'P 1'
#
loop_
_entity.id
_entity.type
_entity.pdbx_description
1 polymer ?
#
loop_
_entity_poly.entity_id
_entity_poly.type
_entity_poly.pdbx_seq_one_letter_code
_entity_poly.pdbx_strand_id
1 'polypeptide(L)'
;MHKLFHQGVLIGNIPRCSANGFSMHGSIQLTEGAAAVKEFLDYWSDPDVPKNEEPPYPAHFLENWFIEDDQGFQSEIGPPTVFIHEGNQEIFWRTF
;
A
#
# COMPACT_ATOMS: atom_id res chain seq x y z
N MET A 1 -13.58 -5.68 -6.25
CA MET A 1 -12.24 -5.17 -6.63
C MET A 1 -11.88 -4.07 -5.66
N HIS A 2 -10.70 -4.14 -5.04
CA HIS A 2 -10.29 -3.14 -4.06
C HIS A 2 -9.43 -2.04 -4.70
N LYS A 3 -9.32 -0.90 -4.05
CA LYS A 3 -8.49 0.23 -4.48
C LYS A 3 -7.68 0.75 -3.30
N LEU A 4 -6.40 1.02 -3.52
CA LEU A 4 -5.50 1.64 -2.56
C LEU A 4 -5.48 3.16 -2.76
N PHE A 5 -5.63 3.90 -1.67
CA PHE A 5 -5.53 5.35 -1.67
C PHE A 5 -4.53 5.84 -0.61
N HIS A 6 -3.95 7.00 -0.91
CA HIS A 6 -3.17 7.80 0.04
C HIS A 6 -3.56 9.27 -0.12
N GLN A 7 -3.95 9.92 0.98
CA GLN A 7 -4.42 11.32 0.97
C GLN A 7 -5.53 11.62 -0.07
N GLY A 8 -6.40 10.64 -0.34
CA GLY A 8 -7.48 10.77 -1.33
C GLY A 8 -7.05 10.55 -2.79
N VAL A 9 -5.75 10.32 -3.05
CA VAL A 9 -5.24 9.99 -4.38
C VAL A 9 -5.28 8.48 -4.59
N LEU A 10 -5.84 8.03 -5.71
CA LEU A 10 -5.81 6.62 -6.10
C LEU A 10 -4.37 6.22 -6.41
N ILE A 11 -3.84 5.26 -5.67
CA ILE A 11 -2.47 4.76 -5.84
C ILE A 11 -2.48 3.50 -6.71
N GLY A 12 -3.40 2.57 -6.49
CA GLY A 12 -3.44 1.33 -7.25
C GLY A 12 -4.78 0.57 -7.16
N ASN A 13 -5.02 -0.27 -8.16
CA ASN A 13 -6.15 -1.20 -8.18
C ASN A 13 -5.71 -2.58 -7.70
N ILE A 14 -6.49 -3.21 -6.84
CA ILE A 14 -6.21 -4.52 -6.26
C ILE A 14 -7.29 -5.49 -6.76
N PRO A 15 -7.08 -6.15 -7.91
CA PRO A 15 -8.08 -7.01 -8.53
C PRO A 15 -8.36 -8.27 -7.72
N ARG A 16 -7.37 -8.76 -6.97
CA ARG A 16 -7.48 -9.95 -6.11
C ARG A 16 -6.65 -9.76 -4.85
N CYS A 17 -7.25 -10.09 -3.72
CA CYS A 17 -6.59 -10.13 -2.43
C CYS A 17 -7.16 -11.25 -1.56
N SER A 18 -6.38 -11.66 -0.57
CA SER A 18 -6.73 -12.69 0.39
C SER A 18 -6.28 -12.27 1.79
N ALA A 19 -7.08 -12.62 2.79
CA ALA A 19 -6.72 -12.42 4.19
C ALA A 19 -5.78 -13.52 4.69
N ASN A 20 -4.86 -13.14 5.57
CA ASN A 20 -4.01 -14.03 6.36
C ASN A 20 -3.88 -13.44 7.78
N GLY A 21 -4.80 -13.80 8.66
CA GLY A 21 -4.90 -13.21 10.00
C GLY A 21 -5.25 -11.72 9.93
N PHE A 22 -4.47 -10.88 10.63
CA PHE A 22 -4.62 -9.42 10.63
C PHE A 22 -3.97 -8.72 9.42
N SER A 23 -3.57 -9.50 8.43
CA SER A 23 -2.89 -8.99 7.25
C SER A 23 -3.62 -9.41 6.00
N MET A 24 -3.51 -8.58 4.98
CA MET A 24 -4.04 -8.82 3.65
C MET A 24 -2.87 -8.85 2.68
N HIS A 25 -2.94 -9.74 1.70
CA HIS A 25 -2.03 -9.73 0.56
C HIS A 25 -2.83 -9.72 -0.74
N GLY A 26 -2.26 -9.17 -1.81
CA GLY A 26 -2.89 -9.20 -3.11
C GLY A 26 -1.95 -8.82 -4.24
N SER A 27 -2.49 -8.90 -5.45
CA SER A 27 -1.88 -8.26 -6.62
C SER A 27 -2.31 -6.80 -6.68
N ILE A 28 -1.44 -5.90 -7.09
CA ILE A 28 -1.75 -4.49 -7.30
C ILE A 28 -1.38 -4.07 -8.71
N GLN A 29 -2.14 -3.13 -9.26
CA GLN A 29 -1.82 -2.42 -10.50
C GLN A 29 -1.70 -0.95 -10.13
N LEU A 30 -0.47 -0.45 -10.03
CA LEU A 30 -0.23 0.96 -9.74
C LEU A 30 -0.79 1.86 -10.85
N THR A 31 -1.37 2.99 -10.44
CA THR A 31 -1.85 4.03 -11.35
C THR A 31 -0.84 5.18 -11.40
N GLU A 32 -1.10 6.21 -12.21
CA GLU A 32 -0.26 7.42 -12.26
C GLU A 32 -0.17 8.13 -10.91
N GLY A 33 -1.18 8.02 -10.03
CA GLY A 33 -1.17 8.59 -8.69
C GLY A 33 -0.07 8.01 -7.79
N ALA A 34 0.42 6.80 -8.08
CA ALA A 34 1.54 6.20 -7.36
C ALA A 34 2.86 6.96 -7.53
N ALA A 35 3.00 7.81 -8.56
CA ALA A 35 4.21 8.60 -8.76
C ALA A 35 4.52 9.52 -7.55
N ALA A 36 3.49 10.02 -6.86
CA ALA A 36 3.63 10.90 -5.69
C ALA A 36 4.21 10.19 -4.45
N VAL A 37 4.09 8.86 -4.39
CA VAL A 37 4.52 8.05 -3.25
C VAL A 37 5.56 7.00 -3.64
N LYS A 38 6.11 7.08 -4.86
CA LYS A 38 6.99 6.04 -5.40
C LYS A 38 8.21 5.80 -4.50
N GLU A 39 8.91 6.87 -4.12
CA GLU A 39 10.11 6.75 -3.25
C GLU A 39 9.76 6.12 -1.90
N PHE A 40 8.60 6.49 -1.33
CA PHE A 40 8.10 5.89 -0.10
C PHE A 40 7.82 4.39 -0.26
N LEU A 41 7.14 3.98 -1.33
CA LEU A 41 6.86 2.57 -1.61
C LEU A 41 8.16 1.77 -1.83
N ASP A 42 9.10 2.31 -2.60
CA ASP A 42 10.40 1.70 -2.83
C ASP A 42 11.13 1.48 -1.49
N TYR A 43 11.23 2.52 -0.65
CA TYR A 43 11.85 2.45 0.68
C TYR A 43 11.16 1.43 1.61
N TRP A 44 9.83 1.40 1.62
CA TRP A 44 9.09 0.50 2.50
C TRP A 44 9.22 -0.96 2.08
N SER A 45 9.44 -1.21 0.78
CA SER A 45 9.62 -2.54 0.19
C SER A 45 11.06 -3.08 0.26
N ASP A 46 12.03 -2.21 0.53
CA ASP A 46 13.44 -2.59 0.63
C ASP A 46 13.66 -3.49 1.87
N PRO A 47 14.18 -4.73 1.69
CA PRO A 47 14.48 -5.64 2.79
C PRO A 47 15.67 -5.21 3.65
N ASP A 48 16.57 -4.38 3.13
CA ASP A 48 17.78 -3.91 3.82
C ASP A 48 17.50 -2.70 4.72
N VAL A 49 16.33 -2.05 4.57
CA VAL A 49 15.91 -0.92 5.40
C VAL A 49 15.51 -1.40 6.80
N PRO A 50 16.13 -0.86 7.88
CA PRO A 50 15.77 -1.17 9.26
C PRO A 50 14.31 -0.79 9.57
N LYS A 51 13.46 -1.78 9.84
CA LYS A 51 12.03 -1.55 10.15
C LYS A 51 11.76 -1.12 11.60
N ASN A 52 12.82 -1.04 12.41
CA ASN A 52 12.79 -0.63 13.81
C ASN A 52 13.22 0.83 14.02
N GLU A 53 13.56 1.54 12.95
CA GLU A 53 13.93 2.97 12.98
C GLU A 53 12.80 3.83 12.43
N GLU A 54 12.79 5.10 12.81
CA GLU A 54 11.84 6.06 12.26
C GLU A 54 12.19 6.32 10.78
N PRO A 55 11.23 6.17 9.86
CA PRO A 55 11.50 6.39 8.45
C PRO A 55 11.85 7.84 8.16
N PRO A 56 12.74 8.13 7.19
CA PRO A 56 13.14 9.48 6.82
C PRO A 56 12.08 10.20 5.97
N TYR A 57 10.80 9.98 6.27
CA TYR A 57 9.67 10.56 5.57
C TYR A 57 8.83 11.40 6.52
N PRO A 58 8.27 12.52 6.05
CA PRO A 58 7.30 13.27 6.83
C PRO A 58 6.10 12.41 7.29
N ALA A 59 5.53 12.74 8.45
CA ALA A 59 4.40 12.00 9.03
C ALA A 59 3.22 11.77 8.06
N HIS A 60 3.00 12.70 7.14
CA HIS A 60 1.91 12.59 6.17
C HIS A 60 2.06 11.42 5.18
N PHE A 61 3.24 10.84 5.02
CA PHE A 61 3.46 9.59 4.28
C PHE A 61 3.08 8.35 5.09
N LEU A 62 3.04 8.45 6.42
CA LEU A 62 2.73 7.34 7.33
C LEU A 62 1.23 7.25 7.65
N GLU A 63 0.46 8.27 7.29
CA GLU A 63 -0.95 8.45 7.64
C GLU A 63 -1.85 8.52 6.39
N ASN A 64 -3.17 8.41 6.60
CA ASN A 64 -4.21 8.56 5.57
C ASN A 64 -4.11 7.53 4.42
N TRP A 65 -3.74 6.30 4.76
CA TRP A 65 -3.85 5.15 3.87
C TRP A 65 -5.19 4.45 4.08
N PHE A 66 -5.88 4.16 2.98
CA PHE A 66 -7.13 3.42 3.04
C PHE A 66 -7.34 2.52 1.83
N ILE A 67 -8.11 1.46 2.05
CA ILE A 67 -8.59 0.56 1.02
C ILE A 67 -10.08 0.79 0.83
N GLU A 68 -10.51 1.03 -0.40
CA GLU A 68 -11.92 1.02 -0.79
C GLU A 68 -12.27 -0.35 -1.39
N ASP A 69 -13.35 -0.98 -0.94
CA ASP A 69 -13.89 -2.20 -1.55
C ASP A 69 -14.83 -1.91 -2.74
N ASP A 70 -15.44 -2.94 -3.33
CA ASP A 70 -16.37 -2.75 -4.45
C ASP A 70 -17.75 -2.20 -4.06
N GLN A 71 -18.06 -2.18 -2.76
CA GLN A 71 -19.27 -1.55 -2.23
C GLN A 71 -19.02 -0.07 -1.89
N GLY A 72 -17.78 0.41 -2.04
CA GLY A 72 -17.37 1.77 -1.68
C GLY A 72 -17.08 1.93 -0.20
N PHE A 73 -16.97 0.84 0.56
CA PHE A 73 -16.59 0.90 1.97
C PHE A 73 -15.09 1.16 2.08
N GLN A 74 -14.72 2.13 2.92
CA GLN A 74 -13.34 2.51 3.15
C GLN A 74 -12.86 1.98 4.50
N SER A 75 -11.75 1.26 4.46
CA SER A 75 -11.03 0.77 5.64
C SER A 75 -9.68 1.46 5.75
N GLU A 76 -9.43 2.12 6.88
CA GLU A 76 -8.10 2.65 7.19
C GLU A 76 -7.10 1.50 7.37
N ILE A 77 -5.89 1.70 6.85
CA ILE A 77 -4.81 0.72 6.92
C ILE A 77 -3.51 1.41 7.35
N GLY A 78 -2.56 0.62 7.85
CA GLY A 78 -1.19 1.10 7.98
C GLY A 78 -0.50 1.25 6.62
N PRO A 79 0.70 1.87 6.57
CA PRO A 79 1.45 1.98 5.33
C PRO A 79 1.64 0.62 4.65
N PRO A 80 1.24 0.46 3.38
CA PRO A 80 1.34 -0.80 2.68
C PRO A 80 2.79 -1.05 2.24
N THR A 81 3.15 -2.32 2.15
CA THR A 81 4.38 -2.74 1.46
C THR A 81 4.00 -3.19 0.05
N VAL A 82 4.60 -2.57 -0.96
CA VAL A 82 4.37 -2.92 -2.37
C VAL A 82 5.67 -3.48 -2.96
N PHE A 83 5.65 -4.75 -3.35
CA PHE A 83 6.79 -5.42 -3.99
C PHE A 83 6.64 -5.34 -5.50
N ILE A 84 7.62 -4.72 -6.17
CA ILE A 84 7.66 -4.60 -7.63
C ILE A 84 8.76 -5.51 -8.14
N HIS A 85 8.38 -6.69 -8.64
CA HIS A 85 9.30 -7.63 -9.29
C HIS A 85 8.98 -7.69 -10.79
N GLU A 86 9.96 -8.03 -11.63
CA GLU A 86 9.80 -8.04 -13.10
C GLU A 86 8.53 -8.80 -13.55
N GLY A 87 7.49 -8.04 -13.90
CA GLY A 87 6.19 -8.56 -14.35
C GLY A 87 5.11 -8.76 -13.28
N ASN A 88 5.44 -8.69 -11.98
CA ASN A 88 4.47 -8.88 -10.89
C ASN A 88 4.58 -7.76 -9.84
N GLN A 89 3.43 -7.19 -9.49
CA GLN A 89 3.30 -6.20 -8.43
C GLN A 89 2.40 -6.79 -7.33
N GLU A 90 2.96 -6.94 -6.14
CA GLU A 90 2.28 -7.48 -4.98
C GLU A 90 2.15 -6.40 -3.91
N ILE A 91 1.09 -6.49 -3.11
CA ILE A 91 0.85 -5.59 -2.00
C ILE A 91 0.54 -6.40 -0.74
N PHE A 92 1.05 -5.91 0.38
CA PHE A 92 0.76 -6.37 1.72
C PHE A 92 0.34 -5.19 2.60
N TRP A 93 -0.72 -5.36 3.38
CA TRP A 93 -1.17 -4.34 4.33
C TRP A 93 -1.81 -4.95 5.57
N ARG A 94 -1.86 -4.17 6.64
CA ARG A 94 -2.57 -4.52 7.88
C ARG A 94 -3.87 -3.74 7.98
N THR A 95 -4.91 -4.42 8.43
CA THR A 95 -6.20 -3.81 8.80
C THR A 95 -6.22 -3.57 10.30
N PHE A 96 -6.82 -2.45 10.74
CA PHE A 96 -7.02 -2.15 12.16
C PHE A 96 -8.37 -2.67 12.67
#